data_AF-A0A3B9VA76-F1
#
_entry.id   AF-A0A3B9VA76-F1
#
_cell.length_a   1.000
_cell.length_b   1.000
_cell.length_c   1.000
_cell.angle_alpha   90.00
_cell.angle_beta   90.00
_cell.angle_gamma   90.00
#
_symmetry.space_group_name_H-M   'P 1'
#
loop_
_entity.id
_entity.type
_entity.pdbx_description
1 polymer ?
#
loop_
_entity_poly.entity_id
_entity_poly.type
_entity_poly.pdbx_seq_one_letter_code
_entity_poly.pdbx_strand_id
1 'polypeptide(L)'
;VPLQRGIKGEDAYCSGILLGDVVISVETAKLQAKKNGVSMNKEITRLLIHGILHLIGYDHEKGHKDALKMRKEEERLLKIATPD
;
A
#
# COMPACT_ATOMS: atom_id res chain seq x y z
N VAL A 1 -31.33 -7.08 19.99
CA VAL A 1 -30.94 -6.45 21.28
C VAL A 1 -29.55 -5.86 21.08
N PRO A 2 -29.35 -4.57 21.34
CA PRO A 2 -28.11 -3.86 21.06
C PRO A 2 -27.03 -4.25 22.08
N LEU A 3 -25.78 -4.35 21.65
CA LEU A 3 -24.61 -4.39 22.54
C LEU A 3 -23.62 -3.34 22.07
N GLN A 4 -23.97 -2.07 22.29
CA GLN A 4 -22.97 -1.02 22.52
C GLN A 4 -22.38 -1.29 23.90
N ARG A 5 -21.12 -1.75 23.95
CA ARG A 5 -20.37 -1.89 25.20
C ARG A 5 -19.04 -1.16 25.10
N GLY A 6 -19.03 0.04 25.71
CA GLY A 6 -17.93 0.55 26.52
C GLY A 6 -16.73 1.15 25.79
N ILE A 7 -16.81 2.44 25.48
CA ILE A 7 -15.63 3.30 25.34
C ILE A 7 -15.18 3.67 26.76
N LYS A 8 -14.01 3.17 27.18
CA LYS A 8 -13.21 3.73 28.27
C LYS A 8 -11.74 3.66 27.87
N GLY A 9 -11.23 4.77 27.35
CA GLY A 9 -9.83 4.98 27.00
C GLY A 9 -9.70 6.41 26.48
N GLU A 10 -8.91 7.22 27.17
CA GLU A 10 -8.69 8.64 26.93
C GLU A 10 -7.77 8.87 25.71
N ASP A 11 -8.16 8.43 24.52
CA ASP A 11 -7.42 8.74 23.29
C ASP A 11 -8.43 9.11 22.22
N ALA A 12 -8.29 10.30 21.64
CA ALA A 12 -9.15 10.80 20.57
C ALA A 12 -9.07 9.88 19.35
N TYR A 13 -10.01 8.93 19.25
CA TYR A 13 -10.15 8.07 18.09
C TYR A 13 -10.53 8.97 16.91
N CYS A 14 -9.59 9.21 15.99
CA CYS A 14 -9.95 9.67 14.64
C CYS A 14 -11.08 8.74 14.18
N SER A 15 -12.27 9.30 13.93
CA SER A 15 -13.42 8.58 13.36
C SER A 15 -13.16 8.18 11.89
N GLY A 16 -11.93 7.75 11.59
CA GLY A 16 -11.48 7.23 10.33
C GLY A 16 -11.22 5.74 10.46
N ILE A 17 -11.45 5.02 9.37
CA ILE A 17 -11.13 3.59 9.29
C ILE A 17 -9.61 3.46 9.27
N LEU A 18 -9.04 2.74 10.24
CA LEU A 18 -7.63 2.34 10.21
C LEU A 18 -7.46 1.24 9.16
N LEU A 19 -6.72 1.52 8.08
CA LEU A 19 -6.51 0.57 6.98
C LEU A 19 -5.49 -0.52 7.32
N GLY A 20 -4.53 -0.22 8.19
CA GLY A 20 -3.43 -1.11 8.59
C GLY A 20 -2.05 -0.48 8.35
N ASP A 21 -1.02 -1.31 8.40
CA ASP A 21 0.38 -0.89 8.30
C ASP A 21 1.04 -1.36 7.00
N VAL A 22 1.97 -0.56 6.48
CA VAL A 22 2.84 -0.93 5.36
C VAL A 22 4.28 -0.94 5.87
N VAL A 23 4.94 -2.10 5.82
CA VAL A 23 6.33 -2.27 6.24
C VAL A 23 7.19 -2.54 5.01
N ILE A 24 8.26 -1.76 4.85
CA ILE A 24 9.17 -1.85 3.70
C ILE A 24 10.59 -2.13 4.18
N SER A 25 11.16 -3.24 3.71
CA SER A 25 12.59 -3.52 3.90
C SER A 25 13.42 -2.64 2.97
N VAL A 26 14.20 -1.72 3.56
CA VAL A 26 15.08 -0.82 2.82
C VAL A 26 16.16 -1.59 2.05
N GLU A 27 16.69 -2.66 2.62
CA GLU A 27 17.71 -3.49 1.97
C GLU A 27 17.14 -4.20 0.73
N THR A 28 15.95 -4.78 0.87
CA THR A 28 15.26 -5.44 -0.24
C THR A 28 14.88 -4.43 -1.33
N ALA A 29 14.37 -3.25 -0.95
CA ALA A 29 14.06 -2.18 -1.89
C ALA A 29 15.30 -1.70 -2.67
N LYS A 30 16.47 -1.60 -2.02
CA LYS A 30 17.73 -1.27 -2.72
C LYS A 30 18.11 -2.32 -3.76
N LEU A 31 17.97 -3.61 -3.44
CA LEU A 31 18.26 -4.70 -4.37
C LEU A 31 17.29 -4.69 -5.56
N GLN A 32 16.00 -4.46 -5.30
CA GLN A 32 14.97 -4.36 -6.33
C GLN A 32 15.18 -3.14 -7.23
N ALA A 33 15.48 -1.96 -6.66
CA ALA A 33 15.77 -0.75 -7.42
C ALA A 33 16.94 -0.97 -8.41
N LYS A 34 18.02 -1.62 -7.95
CA LYS A 34 19.15 -2.00 -8.81
C LYS A 34 18.74 -2.99 -9.89
N LYS A 35 17.97 -4.04 -9.55
CA LYS A 35 17.50 -5.06 -10.50
C LYS A 35 16.58 -4.46 -11.58
N ASN A 36 15.75 -3.51 -11.20
CA ASN A 36 14.78 -2.86 -12.08
C ASN A 36 15.38 -1.65 -12.82
N GLY A 37 16.60 -1.22 -12.50
CA GLY A 37 17.24 -0.06 -13.10
C GLY A 37 16.57 1.28 -12.77
N VAL A 38 15.92 1.38 -11.61
CA VAL A 38 15.19 2.59 -11.17
C VAL A 38 15.86 3.22 -9.94
N SER A 39 15.54 4.48 -9.67
CA SER A 39 16.01 5.15 -8.46
C SER A 39 15.41 4.52 -7.21
N MET A 40 16.13 4.63 -6.08
CA MET A 40 15.66 4.13 -4.78
C MET A 40 14.30 4.74 -4.41
N ASN A 41 14.13 6.05 -4.63
CA ASN A 41 12.87 6.75 -4.35
C ASN A 41 11.72 6.16 -5.18
N LYS A 42 11.95 5.87 -6.47
CA LYS A 42 10.92 5.31 -7.35
C LYS A 42 10.52 3.90 -6.90
N GLU A 43 11.46 3.08 -6.47
CA GLU A 43 11.14 1.74 -5.93
C GLU A 43 10.40 1.82 -4.60
N ILE A 44 10.79 2.71 -3.68
CA ILE A 44 10.08 2.91 -2.41
C ILE A 44 8.65 3.41 -2.65
N THR A 45 8.46 4.37 -3.57
CA THR A 45 7.13 4.85 -3.94
C THR A 45 6.27 3.72 -4.52
N ARG A 46 6.86 2.87 -5.36
CA ARG A 46 6.19 1.69 -5.91
C ARG A 46 5.74 0.72 -4.81
N LEU A 47 6.63 0.40 -3.87
CA LEU A 47 6.32 -0.49 -2.74
C LEU A 47 5.27 0.08 -1.79
N LEU A 48 5.28 1.41 -1.56
CA LEU A 48 4.25 2.10 -0.80
C LEU A 48 2.88 1.99 -1.48
N ILE A 49 2.81 2.32 -2.77
CA ILE A 49 1.58 2.19 -3.55
C ILE A 49 1.07 0.75 -3.50
N HIS A 50 1.95 -0.21 -3.73
CA HIS A 50 1.63 -1.63 -3.69
C HIS A 50 1.04 -2.06 -2.34
N GLY A 51 1.66 -1.64 -1.22
CA GLY A 51 1.16 -1.90 0.12
C GLY A 51 -0.21 -1.28 0.38
N ILE A 52 -0.41 -0.01 -0.01
CA ILE A 52 -1.69 0.69 0.15
C ILE A 52 -2.79 0.02 -0.68
N LEU A 53 -2.48 -0.39 -1.92
CA LEU A 53 -3.42 -1.13 -2.78
C LEU A 53 -3.88 -2.44 -2.11
N HIS A 54 -2.96 -3.14 -1.45
CA HIS A 54 -3.31 -4.32 -0.65
C HIS A 54 -4.23 -3.98 0.54
N LEU A 55 -3.96 -2.90 1.27
CA LEU A 55 -4.81 -2.48 2.40
C LEU A 55 -6.24 -2.10 1.98
N ILE A 56 -6.44 -1.60 0.75
CA ILE A 56 -7.77 -1.27 0.22
C ILE A 56 -8.43 -2.44 -0.55
N GLY A 57 -7.82 -3.63 -0.54
CA GLY A 57 -8.42 -4.87 -1.02
C GLY A 57 -8.05 -5.32 -2.44
N TYR A 58 -7.05 -4.69 -3.08
CA TYR A 58 -6.46 -5.25 -4.30
C TYR A 58 -5.60 -6.46 -3.94
N ASP A 59 -5.66 -7.49 -4.77
CA ASP A 59 -4.95 -8.73 -4.53
C ASP A 59 -4.50 -9.33 -5.86
N HIS A 60 -3.19 -9.35 -6.06
CA HIS A 60 -2.58 -9.89 -7.26
C HIS A 60 -2.41 -11.42 -7.23
N GLU A 61 -2.64 -12.08 -6.10
CA GLU A 61 -2.51 -13.53 -5.97
C GLU A 61 -3.83 -14.26 -6.29
N LYS A 62 -4.97 -13.56 -6.25
CA LYS A 62 -6.31 -14.12 -6.53
C LYS A 62 -6.55 -14.53 -7.99
N GLY A 63 -5.68 -14.16 -8.91
CA GLY A 63 -5.70 -14.63 -10.30
C GLY A 63 -5.31 -13.56 -11.32
N HIS A 64 -5.14 -13.99 -12.57
CA HIS A 64 -4.59 -13.17 -13.64
C HIS A 64 -5.33 -11.83 -13.87
N LYS A 65 -6.67 -11.83 -13.75
CA LYS A 65 -7.46 -10.61 -13.96
C LYS A 65 -7.24 -9.57 -12.87
N ASP A 66 -7.15 -9.99 -11.61
CA ASP A 66 -6.99 -9.06 -10.49
C ASP A 66 -5.53 -8.57 -10.36
N ALA A 67 -4.56 -9.43 -10.69
CA ALA A 67 -3.17 -9.03 -10.88
C ALA A 67 -3.03 -7.93 -11.93
N LEU A 68 -3.71 -8.07 -13.08
CA LEU A 68 -3.66 -7.08 -14.15
C LEU A 68 -4.29 -5.74 -13.73
N LYS A 69 -5.41 -5.78 -13.00
CA LYS A 69 -6.06 -4.58 -12.45
C LYS A 69 -5.15 -3.86 -11.46
N MET A 70 -4.57 -4.60 -10.52
CA MET A 70 -3.67 -4.03 -9.50
C MET A 70 -2.44 -3.41 -10.15
N ARG A 71 -1.81 -4.10 -11.10
CA ARG A 71 -0.66 -3.58 -11.84
C ARG A 71 -0.98 -2.29 -12.59
N LYS A 72 -2.13 -2.25 -13.27
CA LYS A 72 -2.58 -1.04 -13.98
C LYS A 72 -2.75 0.14 -13.03
N GLU A 73 -3.28 -0.12 -11.84
CA GLU A 73 -3.47 0.92 -10.82
C GLU A 73 -2.14 1.37 -10.20
N GLU A 74 -1.22 0.43 -9.93
CA GLU A 74 0.15 0.72 -9.48
C GLU A 74 0.87 1.64 -10.48
N GLU A 75 0.82 1.32 -11.78
CA GLU A 75 1.41 2.14 -12.84
C GLU A 75 0.75 3.52 -12.95
N ARG A 76 -0.58 3.61 -12.79
CA ARG A 76 -1.31 4.89 -12.81
C ARG A 76 -0.88 5.78 -11.65
N LEU A 77 -0.83 5.25 -10.44
CA LEU A 77 -0.49 5.99 -9.23
C LEU A 77 0.99 6.40 -9.22
N LEU A 78 1.89 5.53 -9.71
CA LEU A 78 3.31 5.84 -9.77
C LEU A 78 3.60 7.05 -10.67
N LYS A 79 2.91 7.18 -11.80
CA LYS A 79 3.03 8.35 -12.69
C LYS A 79 2.61 9.66 -12.02
N ILE A 80 1.66 9.60 -11.08
CA ILE A 80 1.18 10.77 -10.35
C ILE A 80 2.13 11.12 -9.20
N ALA A 81 2.61 10.10 -8.49
CA ALA A 81 3.43 10.26 -7.29
C ALA A 81 4.88 10.67 -7.59
N THR A 82 5.39 10.29 -8.77
CA THR A 82 6.71 10.71 -9.26
C THR A 82 6.56 11.28 -10.67
N PRO A 83 6.24 12.58 -10.81
CA PRO A 83 6.50 13.28 -12.06
C PRO A 83 8.03 13.31 -12.26
N ASP A 84 8.49 12.84 -13.42
CA ASP A 84 9.90 12.85 -13.80
C ASP A 84 10.44 14.30 -13.93
#